data_AF-A0A1G0SNU5-F1
#
_entry.id   AF-A0A1G0SNU5-F1
#
_cell.length_a   1.000
_cell.length_b   1.000
_cell.length_c   1.000
_cell.angle_alpha   90.00
_cell.angle_beta   90.00
_cell.angle_gamma   90.00
#
_symmetry.space_group_name_H-M   'P 1'
#
loop_
_entity.id
_entity.type
_entity.pdbx_description
1 polymer ?
#
loop_
_entity_poly.entity_id
_entity_poly.type
_entity_poly.pdbx_seq_one_letter_code
_entity_poly.pdbx_strand_id
1 'polypeptide(L)'
;MQKNLIYIAQLISLIVMWIFVIGIAIWILNLISISVELRDAPGVSIGISIIAIPVFFTIASILTYVFVGLQKDYKSNSKTSLEG
;
A
#
# COMPACT_ATOMS: atom_id res chain seq x y z
N MET A 1 9.40 0.74 26.19
CA MET A 1 8.60 -0.44 25.82
C MET A 1 7.38 -0.11 24.95
N GLN A 2 6.47 0.80 25.36
CA GLN A 2 5.22 1.06 24.61
C GLN A 2 5.41 1.63 23.19
N LYS A 3 6.40 2.50 22.96
CA LYS A 3 6.70 3.08 21.63
C LYS A 3 7.08 2.02 20.59
N ASN A 4 7.75 0.95 21.03
CA ASN A 4 8.13 -0.17 20.17
C ASN A 4 6.89 -1.01 19.79
N LEU A 5 5.90 -1.10 20.68
CA LEU A 5 4.66 -1.83 20.41
C LEU A 5 3.82 -1.11 19.35
N ILE A 6 3.70 0.22 19.46
CA ILE A 6 3.02 1.06 18.46
C ILE A 6 3.73 0.93 17.10
N TYR A 7 5.06 0.98 17.10
CA TYR A 7 5.87 0.79 15.90
C TYR A 7 5.62 -0.57 15.22
N ILE A 8 5.63 -1.66 15.99
CA ILE A 8 5.39 -3.00 15.49
C ILE A 8 3.96 -3.12 14.92
N ALA A 9 2.96 -2.61 15.62
CA ALA A 9 1.58 -2.62 15.15
C ALA A 9 1.40 -1.87 13.82
N GLN A 10 2.09 -0.75 13.68
CA GLN A 10 2.02 0.09 12.48
C GLN A 10 2.77 -0.54 11.30
N LEU A 11 3.91 -1.21 11.56
CA LEU A 11 4.63 -1.99 10.56
C LEU A 11 3.80 -3.20 10.08
N ILE A 12 3.14 -3.90 11.00
CA ILE A 12 2.23 -5.01 10.68
C ILE A 12 1.07 -4.50 9.81
N SER A 13 0.47 -3.37 10.17
CA SER A 13 -0.60 -2.76 9.38
C SER A 13 -0.13 -2.40 7.96
N LEU A 14 1.08 -1.87 7.81
CA LEU A 14 1.69 -1.58 6.51
C LEU A 14 1.86 -2.84 5.66
N ILE A 15 2.40 -3.91 6.25
CA ILE A 15 2.61 -5.19 5.56
C ILE A 15 1.27 -5.80 5.12
N VAL A 16 0.28 -5.84 6.01
CA VAL A 16 -1.07 -6.35 5.71
C VAL A 16 -1.73 -5.56 4.59
N MET A 17 -1.58 -4.23 4.59
CA MET A 17 -2.07 -3.37 3.53
C MET A 17 -1.43 -3.70 2.17
N TRP A 18 -0.11 -3.87 2.11
CA TRP A 18 0.58 -4.23 0.87
C TRP A 18 0.17 -5.60 0.35
N ILE A 19 0.01 -6.59 1.24
CA ILE A 19 -0.50 -7.92 0.87
C ILE A 19 -1.91 -7.79 0.29
N PHE A 20 -2.76 -6.97 0.89
CA PHE A 20 -4.13 -6.74 0.40
C PHE A 20 -4.13 -6.09 -0.98
N VAL A 21 -3.31 -5.05 -1.20
CA VAL A 21 -3.18 -4.37 -2.50
C VAL A 21 -2.72 -5.34 -3.59
N ILE A 22 -1.68 -6.14 -3.31
CA ILE A 22 -1.18 -7.15 -4.25
C ILE A 22 -2.24 -8.24 -4.50
N GLY A 23 -2.93 -8.70 -3.45
CA GLY A 23 -3.99 -9.69 -3.56
C GLY A 23 -5.14 -9.23 -4.45
N ILE A 24 -5.61 -7.99 -4.27
CA ILE A 24 -6.64 -7.40 -5.12
C ILE A 24 -6.15 -7.24 -6.57
N ALA A 25 -4.89 -6.83 -6.78
CA ALA A 25 -4.33 -6.72 -8.13
C ALA A 25 -4.30 -8.08 -8.84
N ILE A 26 -3.83 -9.14 -8.17
CA ILE A 26 -3.84 -10.51 -8.72
C ILE A 26 -5.27 -10.97 -8.99
N TRP A 27 -6.20 -10.70 -8.08
CA TRP A 27 -7.60 -11.11 -8.23
C TRP A 27 -8.26 -10.43 -9.43
N ILE A 28 -8.00 -9.13 -9.62
CA ILE A 28 -8.43 -8.37 -10.80
C ILE A 28 -7.86 -8.99 -12.08
N LEU A 29 -6.56 -9.31 -12.11
CA LEU A 29 -5.94 -9.95 -13.28
C LEU A 29 -6.59 -11.30 -13.59
N ASN A 30 -6.93 -12.08 -12.57
CA ASN A 30 -7.63 -13.35 -12.74
C ASN A 30 -9.03 -13.15 -13.33
N LEU A 31 -9.79 -12.15 -12.86
CA LEU A 31 -11.10 -11.81 -13.39
C LEU A 31 -11.03 -11.34 -14.85
N ILE A 32 -10.01 -10.55 -15.20
CA ILE A 32 -9.76 -10.15 -16.59
C ILE A 32 -9.48 -11.38 -17.45
N SER A 33 -8.62 -12.29 -16.98
CA SER A 33 -8.30 -13.52 -17.72
C SER A 33 -9.54 -14.37 -18.00
N ILE A 34 -10.39 -14.57 -16.99
CA ILE A 34 -11.65 -15.33 -17.11
C ILE A 34 -12.61 -14.62 -18.08
N SER A 35 -12.75 -13.30 -17.98
CA SER A 35 -13.65 -12.54 -18.85
C SER A 35 -13.21 -12.58 -20.32
N VAL A 36 -11.90 -12.56 -20.58
CA VAL A 36 -11.35 -12.70 -21.94
C VAL A 36 -11.57 -14.12 -22.47
N GLU A 37 -11.37 -15.14 -21.65
CA GLU A 37 -11.59 -16.54 -22.03
C GLU A 37 -13.06 -16.82 -22.42
N LEU A 38 -14.01 -16.24 -21.67
CA LEU A 38 -15.44 -16.39 -21.94
C LEU A 38 -15.93 -15.60 -23.17
N ARG A 39 -15.08 -14.80 -23.83
CA ARG A 39 -15.44 -13.90 -24.94
C ARG A 39 -16.61 -12.95 -24.59
N ASP A 40 -16.85 -12.72 -23.30
CA ASP A 40 -17.71 -11.65 -22.86
C ASP A 40 -17.11 -10.34 -23.38
N ALA A 41 -17.95 -9.47 -23.96
CA ALA A 41 -17.47 -8.20 -24.48
C ALA A 41 -16.68 -7.50 -23.36
N PRO A 42 -15.34 -7.32 -23.50
CA PRO A 42 -14.54 -6.74 -22.45
C PRO A 42 -14.99 -5.29 -22.28
N GLY A 43 -15.89 -5.09 -21.33
CA GLY A 43 -16.58 -3.83 -21.16
C GLY A 43 -15.71 -2.80 -20.45
N VAL A 44 -16.32 -1.64 -20.19
CA VAL A 44 -15.76 -0.54 -19.38
C VAL A 44 -15.21 -1.04 -18.03
N SER A 45 -15.77 -2.12 -17.48
CA SER A 45 -15.32 -2.77 -16.23
C SER A 45 -13.86 -3.25 -16.27
N ILE A 46 -13.40 -3.83 -17.40
CA ILE A 46 -11.99 -4.24 -17.54
C ILE A 46 -11.07 -3.01 -17.55
N GLY A 47 -11.47 -1.95 -18.24
CA GLY A 47 -10.71 -0.70 -18.30
C GLY A 47 -10.55 -0.05 -16.92
N ILE A 48 -11.64 0.01 -16.14
CA ILE A 48 -11.62 0.53 -14.75
C ILE A 48 -10.68 -0.32 -13.88
N SER A 49 -10.73 -1.64 -14.03
CA SER A 49 -9.93 -2.57 -13.23
C SER A 49 -8.42 -2.45 -13.52
N ILE A 50 -8.04 -2.20 -14.77
CA ILE A 50 -6.65 -1.94 -15.17
C ILE A 50 -6.12 -0.63 -14.56
N ILE A 51 -6.95 0.43 -14.54
CA ILE A 51 -6.59 1.74 -13.95
C ILE A 51 -6.54 1.66 -12.41
N ALA A 52 -7.36 0.80 -11.81
CA ALA A 52 -7.39 0.64 -10.36
C ALA A 52 -6.05 0.16 -9.79
N ILE A 53 -5.35 -0.75 -10.47
CA ILE A 53 -4.05 -1.31 -10.01
C ILE A 53 -3.00 -0.21 -9.74
N PRO A 54 -2.65 0.68 -10.70
CA PRO A 54 -1.69 1.76 -10.46
C PRO A 54 -2.19 2.79 -9.45
N VAL A 55 -3.50 3.04 -9.36
CA VAL A 55 -4.07 3.95 -8.35
C VAL A 55 -3.86 3.39 -6.95
N PHE A 56 -4.19 2.12 -6.71
CA PHE A 56 -3.96 1.47 -5.42
C PHE A 56 -2.48 1.41 -5.05
N PHE A 57 -1.61 1.14 -6.01
CA PHE A 57 -0.15 1.19 -5.80
C PHE A 57 0.34 2.58 -5.41
N THR A 58 -0.18 3.62 -6.07
CA THR A 58 0.20 5.01 -5.79
C THR A 58 -0.21 5.40 -4.37
N ILE A 59 -1.44 5.10 -3.96
CA ILE A 59 -1.95 5.39 -2.61
C ILE A 59 -1.13 4.63 -1.56
N ALA A 60 -0.88 3.33 -1.77
CA ALA A 60 -0.08 2.51 -0.86
C ALA A 60 1.36 3.04 -0.72
N SER A 61 1.94 3.49 -1.83
CA SER A 61 3.28 4.08 -1.87
C SER A 61 3.34 5.42 -1.11
N ILE A 62 2.38 6.31 -1.34
CA ILE A 62 2.29 7.60 -0.62
C ILE A 62 2.16 7.36 0.88
N LEU A 63 1.29 6.41 1.29
CA LEU A 63 1.09 6.12 2.71
C LEU A 63 2.34 5.51 3.35
N THR A 64 3.05 4.65 2.61
CA THR A 64 4.36 4.12 3.02
C THR A 64 5.38 5.25 3.17
N TYR A 65 5.44 6.19 2.23
CA TYR A 65 6.36 7.31 2.26
C TYR A 65 6.09 8.24 3.45
N VAL A 66 4.84 8.63 3.68
CA VAL A 66 4.43 9.45 4.83
C VAL A 66 4.79 8.74 6.13
N PHE A 67 4.57 7.42 6.19
CA PHE A 67 4.86 6.64 7.37
C PHE A 67 6.37 6.58 7.69
N VAL A 68 7.21 6.37 6.67
CA VAL A 68 8.67 6.41 6.81
C VAL A 68 9.16 7.83 7.12
N GLY A 69 8.56 8.85 6.51
CA GLY A 69 8.87 10.27 6.73
C GLY A 69 8.62 10.71 8.18
N LEU A 70 7.42 10.42 8.71
CA LEU A 70 7.06 10.70 10.11
C LEU A 70 8.01 10.04 11.12
N GLN A 71 8.53 8.85 10.80
CA GLN A 71 9.50 8.18 11.67
C GLN A 71 10.87 8.86 11.68
N LYS A 72 11.28 9.46 10.55
CA LYS A 72 12.59 10.11 10.45
C LYS A 72 12.64 11.38 11.30
N ASP A 73 11.55 12.13 11.36
CA ASP A 73 11.46 13.36 12.14
C ASP A 73 11.47 13.10 13.65
N TYR A 74 10.86 12.00 14.11
CA TYR A 74 10.91 11.60 15.52
C TYR A 74 12.34 11.32 16.01
N LYS A 75 13.18 10.71 15.17
CA LYS A 75 14.56 10.35 15.52
C LYS A 75 15.53 11.53 15.40
N SER A 76 15.22 12.52 14.57
CA SER A 76 16.07 13.71 14.38
C SER A 76 15.96 14.70 15.53
N ASN A 77 14.77 14.90 16.09
CA ASN A 77 14.54 15.92 17.12
C ASN A 77 15.12 15.56 18.50
N SER A 78 15.48 14.29 18.73
CA SER A 78 16.12 13.87 19.98
C SER A 78 17.64 14.06 20.00
N LYS A 79 18.27 14.31 18.83
CA LYS A 79 19.73 14.48 18.74
C LYS A 79 20.15 15.92 19.01
N THR A 80 19.33 16.89 18.59
CA THR A 80 19.59 18.33 18.77
C THR A 80 19.47 18.81 20.23
N SER A 81 18.85 18.05 21.13
CA SER A 81 18.78 18.39 22.57
C SER A 81 19.93 17.83 23.41
N LEU A 82 20.87 17.07 22.83
CA LEU A 82 22.06 16.56 23.54
C LEU A 82 23.35 17.30 23.18
N GLU A 83 23.27 18.25 22.24
CA GLU A 83 24.40 19.06 21.75
C GLU A 83 24.23 20.56 22.07
N GLY A 84 23.23 20.93 22.88
CA GLY A 84 22.93 22.30 23.31
C GLY A 84 23.10 22.50 24.82
#